data_AF-W4KBV0-F1
#
_entry.id   AF-W4KBV0-F1
#
_cell.length_a   1.000
_cell.length_b   1.000
_cell.length_c   1.000
_cell.angle_alpha   90.00
_cell.angle_beta   90.00
_cell.angle_gamma   90.00
#
_symmetry.space_group_name_H-M   'P 1'
#
loop_
_entity.id
_entity.type
_entity.pdbx_description
1 polymer ?
#
loop_
_entity_poly.entity_id
_entity_poly.type
_entity_poly.pdbx_seq_one_letter_code
_entity_poly.pdbx_strand_id
1 'polypeptide(L)'
;MSTLLNSAGRRLFARHVAQYAPQDPMYEPYTDARGRSKRRRRALPPGLSPADAKLLAAVQRRAHRLDRGFSLCGLRFGWTFVLGLVPGLGDAADAALGYVLVVRKARGAGLPPWLVQRMLLHLALATSAGLIPLLGDVLLAAYKPNSRNAALLEEFLRLRGEK
;
A
#
# COMPACT_ATOMS: atom_id res chain seq x y z
N MET A 1 18.90 -34.27 -3.94
CA MET A 1 17.74 -33.77 -4.73
C MET A 1 16.80 -32.95 -3.85
N SER A 2 17.16 -31.71 -3.47
CA SER A 2 16.40 -30.89 -2.51
C SER A 2 16.25 -29.41 -2.90
N THR A 3 16.55 -29.05 -4.16
CA THR A 3 16.53 -27.65 -4.62
C THR A 3 15.31 -27.30 -5.49
N LEU A 4 14.59 -28.30 -6.03
CA LEU A 4 13.43 -28.09 -6.92
C LEU A 4 12.08 -27.88 -6.21
N LEU A 5 11.95 -28.28 -4.93
CA LEU A 5 10.75 -28.00 -4.13
C LEU A 5 10.59 -26.49 -3.80
N ASN A 6 11.65 -25.71 -3.97
CA ASN A 6 11.70 -24.32 -3.48
C ASN A 6 11.15 -23.28 -4.47
N SER A 7 11.24 -23.45 -5.79
CA SER A 7 10.87 -22.36 -6.72
C SER A 7 9.37 -22.36 -7.07
N ALA A 8 8.77 -23.52 -7.30
CA ALA A 8 7.36 -23.66 -7.59
C ALA A 8 6.49 -23.39 -6.34
N GLY A 9 6.88 -23.94 -5.19
CA GLY A 9 6.21 -23.69 -3.91
C GLY A 9 6.25 -22.22 -3.49
N ARG A 10 7.41 -21.55 -3.59
CA ARG A 10 7.52 -20.11 -3.31
C ARG A 10 6.68 -19.26 -4.25
N ARG A 11 6.59 -19.62 -5.54
CA ARG A 11 5.72 -18.91 -6.50
C ARG A 11 4.25 -19.09 -6.18
N LEU A 12 3.83 -20.28 -5.78
CA LEU A 12 2.44 -20.54 -5.37
C LEU A 12 2.09 -19.76 -4.11
N PHE A 13 2.95 -19.79 -3.10
CA PHE A 13 2.77 -18.99 -1.88
C PHE A 13 2.73 -17.49 -2.18
N ALA A 14 3.67 -16.98 -2.98
CA ALA A 14 3.70 -15.56 -3.35
C ALA A 14 2.41 -15.13 -4.09
N ARG A 15 1.87 -15.99 -4.97
CA ARG A 15 0.57 -15.76 -5.63
C ARG A 15 -0.58 -15.73 -4.63
N HIS A 16 -0.60 -16.67 -3.68
CA HIS A 16 -1.63 -16.74 -2.65
C HIS A 16 -1.56 -15.52 -1.71
N VAL A 17 -0.37 -15.10 -1.29
CA VAL A 17 -0.19 -13.88 -0.48
C VAL A 17 -0.59 -12.63 -1.28
N ALA A 18 -0.24 -12.56 -2.57
CA ALA A 18 -0.59 -11.43 -3.43
C ALA A 18 -2.11 -11.24 -3.59
N GLN A 19 -2.92 -12.29 -3.43
CA GLN A 19 -4.38 -12.18 -3.52
C GLN A 19 -4.99 -11.41 -2.34
N TYR A 20 -4.32 -11.38 -1.18
CA TYR A 20 -4.75 -10.64 0.01
C TYR A 20 -4.21 -9.21 0.04
N ALA A 21 -3.26 -8.89 -0.84
CA ALA A 21 -2.72 -7.54 -0.94
C ALA A 21 -3.82 -6.59 -1.44
N PRO A 22 -3.91 -5.37 -0.89
CA PRO A 22 -4.87 -4.38 -1.36
C PRO A 22 -4.64 -4.05 -2.84
N GLN A 23 -5.58 -3.36 -3.48
CA GLN A 23 -5.37 -2.85 -4.84
C GLN A 23 -4.20 -1.85 -4.88
N ASP A 24 -3.50 -1.76 -6.02
CA ASP A 24 -2.46 -0.76 -6.20
C ASP A 24 -3.09 0.65 -6.29
N PRO A 25 -2.65 1.60 -5.44
CA PRO A 25 -3.23 2.94 -5.44
C PRO A 25 -2.98 3.71 -6.75
N MET A 26 -1.94 3.37 -7.52
CA MET A 26 -1.54 4.12 -8.72
C MET A 26 -1.86 3.43 -10.04
N TYR A 27 -1.86 2.09 -10.08
CA TYR A 27 -1.93 1.33 -11.33
C TYR A 27 -3.03 0.29 -11.31
N GLU A 28 -3.70 0.11 -12.45
CA GLU A 28 -4.64 -0.99 -12.66
C GLU A 28 -4.14 -1.91 -13.77
N PRO A 29 -4.35 -3.22 -13.64
CA PRO A 29 -4.09 -4.15 -14.73
C PRO A 29 -5.10 -3.90 -15.85
N TYR A 30 -4.64 -3.89 -17.09
CA TYR A 30 -5.47 -3.80 -18.29
C TYR A 30 -4.96 -4.79 -19.32
N THR A 31 -5.89 -5.51 -19.97
CA THR A 31 -5.57 -6.48 -21.02
C THR A 31 -5.51 -5.76 -22.36
N ASP A 32 -4.34 -5.76 -22.98
CA ASP A 32 -4.12 -5.25 -24.34
C ASP A 32 -4.94 -6.09 -25.34
N ALA A 33 -5.22 -5.56 -26.53
CA ALA A 33 -5.95 -6.27 -27.60
C ALA A 33 -5.30 -7.60 -28.01
N ARG A 34 -4.01 -7.76 -27.67
CA ARG A 34 -3.19 -8.97 -27.87
C ARG A 34 -3.21 -9.95 -26.69
N GLY A 35 -4.12 -9.80 -25.72
CA GLY A 35 -4.23 -10.67 -24.54
C GLY A 35 -3.12 -10.51 -23.49
N ARG A 36 -2.26 -9.49 -23.63
CA ARG A 36 -1.15 -9.24 -22.69
C ARG A 36 -1.62 -8.38 -21.53
N SER A 37 -1.37 -8.82 -20.30
CA SER A 37 -1.65 -8.01 -19.11
C SER A 37 -0.62 -6.88 -18.98
N LYS A 38 -1.04 -5.64 -19.25
CA LYS A 38 -0.26 -4.42 -19.01
C LYS A 38 -0.77 -3.68 -17.78
N ARG A 39 -0.02 -2.67 -17.35
CA ARG A 39 -0.41 -1.77 -16.26
C ARG A 39 -0.63 -0.39 -16.83
N ARG A 40 -1.75 0.24 -16.49
CA ARG A 40 -2.01 1.65 -16.79
C ARG A 40 -2.22 2.42 -15.50
N ARG A 41 -1.96 3.73 -15.54
CA ARG A 41 -2.23 4.59 -14.39
C ARG A 41 -3.74 4.68 -14.17
N ARG A 42 -4.18 4.52 -12.92
CA ARG A 42 -5.60 4.64 -12.55
C ARG A 42 -6.08 6.07 -12.79
N ALA A 43 -7.29 6.18 -13.33
CA ALA A 43 -7.99 7.46 -13.36
C ALA A 43 -8.37 7.87 -11.94
N LEU A 44 -8.40 9.17 -11.67
CA LEU A 44 -8.95 9.69 -10.42
C LEU A 44 -10.49 9.51 -10.45
N PRO A 45 -11.15 9.38 -9.30
CA PRO A 45 -12.61 9.30 -9.27
C PRO A 45 -13.23 10.57 -9.88
N PRO A 46 -14.38 10.46 -10.57
CA PRO A 46 -15.11 11.63 -11.03
C PRO A 46 -15.68 12.43 -9.85
N GLY A 47 -15.99 13.72 -10.05
CA GLY A 47 -16.62 14.57 -9.03
C GLY A 47 -15.68 15.19 -7.99
N LEU A 48 -14.38 14.90 -8.03
CA LEU A 48 -13.43 15.51 -7.09
C LEU A 48 -13.16 16.98 -7.41
N SER A 49 -13.07 17.80 -6.37
CA SER A 49 -12.52 19.15 -6.48
C SER A 49 -11.05 19.11 -6.95
N PRO A 50 -10.53 20.15 -7.62
CA PRO A 50 -9.12 20.19 -8.06
C PRO A 50 -8.12 20.00 -6.91
N ALA A 51 -8.45 20.51 -5.72
CA ALA A 51 -7.64 20.34 -4.51
C ALA A 51 -7.59 18.87 -4.07
N ASP A 52 -8.74 18.20 -4.09
CA ASP A 52 -8.88 16.80 -3.66
C ASP A 52 -8.23 15.84 -4.65
N ALA A 53 -8.39 16.11 -5.94
CA ALA A 53 -7.70 15.38 -6.99
C ALA A 53 -6.16 15.46 -6.81
N LYS A 54 -5.64 16.65 -6.53
CA LYS A 54 -4.20 16.87 -6.28
C LYS A 54 -3.72 16.19 -5.00
N LEU A 55 -4.54 16.22 -3.94
CA LEU A 55 -4.27 15.54 -2.68
C LEU A 55 -4.20 14.03 -2.89
N LEU A 56 -5.25 13.45 -3.46
CA LEU A 56 -5.37 12.02 -3.71
C LEU A 56 -4.22 11.51 -4.56
N ALA A 57 -3.91 12.20 -5.67
CA ALA A 57 -2.79 11.85 -6.53
C ALA A 57 -1.43 11.93 -5.83
N ALA A 58 -1.27 12.80 -4.83
CA ALA A 58 -0.04 12.85 -4.03
C ALA A 58 0.04 11.70 -3.02
N VAL A 59 -1.08 11.36 -2.37
CA VAL A 59 -1.16 10.23 -1.42
C VAL A 59 -0.96 8.90 -2.14
N GLN A 60 -1.64 8.67 -3.26
CA GLN A 60 -1.48 7.45 -4.07
C GLN A 60 -0.03 7.25 -4.53
N ARG A 61 0.64 8.32 -5.00
CA ARG A 61 2.06 8.27 -5.38
C ARG A 61 2.96 7.89 -4.20
N ARG A 62 2.74 8.47 -3.03
CA ARG A 62 3.54 8.20 -1.82
C ARG A 62 3.33 6.77 -1.33
N ALA A 63 2.07 6.34 -1.23
CA ALA A 63 1.71 4.98 -0.86
C ALA A 63 2.31 3.93 -1.80
N HIS A 64 2.26 4.18 -3.11
CA HIS A 64 2.86 3.29 -4.09
C HIS A 64 4.38 3.14 -3.89
N ARG A 65 5.09 4.24 -3.63
CA ARG A 65 6.55 4.20 -3.40
C ARG A 65 6.92 3.50 -2.10
N LEU A 66 6.14 3.71 -1.04
CA LEU A 66 6.36 3.08 0.25
C LEU A 66 6.12 1.57 0.20
N ASP A 67 5.04 1.10 -0.43
CA ASP A 67 4.65 -0.32 -0.35
C ASP A 67 5.01 -1.18 -1.58
N ARG A 68 5.36 -0.58 -2.72
CA ARG A 68 5.45 -1.28 -4.02
C ARG A 68 6.63 -0.86 -4.93
N GLY A 69 7.63 -0.18 -4.36
CA GLY A 69 8.79 0.36 -5.07
C GLY A 69 9.58 -0.64 -5.92
N PHE A 70 9.75 -1.88 -5.47
CA PHE A 70 10.49 -2.94 -6.17
C PHE A 70 9.82 -4.32 -5.99
N SER A 71 10.29 -5.33 -6.73
CA SER A 71 9.77 -6.71 -6.65
C SER A 71 10.87 -7.69 -6.28
N LEU A 72 10.61 -8.55 -5.30
CA LEU A 72 11.53 -9.59 -4.85
C LEU A 72 10.72 -10.90 -4.69
N CYS A 73 11.21 -12.00 -5.26
CA CYS A 73 10.58 -13.33 -5.13
C CYS A 73 9.07 -13.41 -5.48
N GLY A 74 8.58 -12.56 -6.41
CA GLY A 74 7.17 -12.53 -6.81
C GLY A 74 6.26 -11.66 -5.93
N LEU A 75 6.79 -11.12 -4.83
CA LEU A 75 6.12 -10.13 -3.99
C LEU A 75 6.67 -8.72 -4.31
N ARG A 76 5.85 -7.70 -4.08
CA ARG A 76 6.27 -6.30 -4.21
C ARG A 76 6.55 -5.73 -2.83
N PHE A 77 7.70 -5.09 -2.71
CA PHE A 77 8.17 -4.41 -1.51
C PHE A 77 8.46 -2.95 -1.87
N GLY A 78 8.49 -2.05 -0.88
CA GLY A 78 8.99 -0.70 -1.11
C GLY A 78 9.92 -0.29 0.02
N TRP A 79 10.07 1.01 0.23
CA TRP A 79 10.93 1.55 1.29
C TRP A 79 10.59 1.00 2.67
N THR A 80 9.35 0.59 2.88
CA THR A 80 8.89 -0.04 4.11
C THR A 80 9.68 -1.29 4.50
N PHE A 81 9.99 -2.14 3.52
CA PHE A 81 10.78 -3.35 3.71
C PHE A 81 12.25 -3.05 4.02
N VAL A 82 12.81 -2.00 3.42
CA VAL A 82 14.20 -1.61 3.65
C VAL A 82 14.36 -1.07 5.08
N LEU A 83 13.38 -0.33 5.56
CA LEU A 83 13.37 0.18 6.93
C LEU A 83 13.15 -0.96 7.93
N GLY A 84 12.17 -1.84 7.68
CA GLY A 84 11.86 -3.01 8.52
C GLY A 84 12.98 -4.04 8.70
N LEU A 85 14.09 -3.93 7.94
CA LEU A 85 15.26 -4.81 8.09
C LEU A 85 15.93 -4.68 9.48
N VAL A 86 15.71 -3.56 10.18
CA VAL A 86 16.13 -3.34 11.56
C VAL A 86 14.88 -3.43 12.46
N PRO A 87 14.65 -4.56 13.15
CA PRO A 87 13.48 -4.73 14.00
C PRO A 87 13.34 -3.60 15.02
N GLY A 88 12.13 -3.06 15.19
CA GLY A 88 11.82 -1.98 16.13
C GLY A 88 12.14 -0.57 15.60
N LEU A 89 13.38 -0.29 15.18
CA LEU A 89 13.74 1.03 14.64
C LEU A 89 13.13 1.25 13.24
N GLY A 90 13.18 0.21 12.42
CA GLY A 90 12.59 0.17 11.10
C GLY A 90 11.10 0.42 11.10
N ASP A 91 10.38 -0.33 11.93
CA ASP A 91 8.92 -0.26 12.03
C ASP A 91 8.45 1.11 12.52
N ALA A 92 9.21 1.73 13.45
CA ALA A 92 8.92 3.08 13.94
C ALA A 92 9.16 4.14 12.87
N ALA A 93 10.27 4.05 12.12
CA ALA A 93 10.56 4.95 10.99
C ALA A 93 9.49 4.83 9.90
N ASP A 94 9.02 3.61 9.65
CA ASP A 94 8.04 3.33 8.62
C ASP A 94 6.64 3.83 8.99
N ALA A 95 6.24 3.67 10.26
CA ALA A 95 5.06 4.31 10.82
C ALA A 95 5.16 5.84 10.73
N ALA A 96 6.31 6.41 11.07
CA ALA A 96 6.53 7.86 10.99
C ALA A 96 6.40 8.38 9.54
N LEU A 97 6.95 7.65 8.56
CA LEU A 97 6.82 8.01 7.15
C LEU A 97 5.39 7.87 6.65
N GLY A 98 4.69 6.78 6.99
CA GLY A 98 3.26 6.64 6.68
C GLY A 98 2.44 7.78 7.29
N TYR A 99 2.74 8.17 8.52
CA TYR A 99 2.08 9.29 9.18
C TYR A 99 2.36 10.62 8.47
N VAL A 100 3.62 10.98 8.25
CA VAL A 100 4.00 12.28 7.66
C VAL A 100 3.58 12.38 6.20
N LEU A 101 3.77 11.30 5.43
CA LEU A 101 3.58 11.32 3.98
C LEU A 101 2.12 11.08 3.59
N VAL A 102 1.37 10.31 4.36
CA VAL A 102 -0.01 9.95 4.04
C VAL A 102 -0.99 10.63 4.99
N VAL A 103 -0.93 10.35 6.29
CA VAL A 103 -1.95 10.79 7.27
C VAL A 103 -1.95 12.31 7.47
N ARG A 104 -0.78 12.93 7.70
CA ARG A 104 -0.64 14.37 7.94
C ARG A 104 -1.05 15.19 6.73
N LYS A 105 -0.72 14.71 5.52
CA LYS A 105 -1.14 15.35 4.28
C LYS A 105 -2.66 15.26 4.08
N ALA A 106 -3.25 14.11 4.43
CA ALA A 106 -4.68 13.89 4.38
C ALA A 106 -5.43 14.79 5.39
N ARG A 107 -4.90 14.96 6.61
CA ARG A 107 -5.47 15.86 7.64
C ARG A 107 -5.69 17.31 7.17
N GLY A 108 -4.86 17.82 6.28
CA GLY A 108 -5.02 19.17 5.72
C GLY A 108 -6.27 19.38 4.85
N ALA A 109 -7.05 18.32 4.59
CA ALA A 109 -8.21 18.35 3.69
C ALA A 109 -9.57 18.27 4.39
N GLY A 110 -9.62 18.61 5.69
CA GLY A 110 -10.87 18.61 6.47
C GLY A 110 -11.46 17.21 6.64
N LEU A 111 -10.61 16.19 6.84
CA LEU A 111 -11.06 14.82 7.02
C LEU A 111 -11.69 14.61 8.40
N PRO A 112 -12.74 13.77 8.50
CA PRO A 112 -13.36 13.49 9.78
C PRO A 112 -12.39 12.69 10.70
N PRO A 113 -12.45 12.89 12.03
CA PRO A 113 -11.52 12.26 12.97
C PRO A 113 -11.49 10.73 12.88
N TRP A 114 -12.64 10.09 12.67
CA TRP A 114 -12.76 8.63 12.57
C TRP A 114 -11.96 8.06 11.39
N LEU A 115 -11.87 8.80 10.27
CA LEU A 115 -11.13 8.36 9.09
C LEU A 115 -9.63 8.37 9.39
N VAL A 116 -9.17 9.43 10.05
CA VAL A 116 -7.77 9.54 10.47
C VAL A 116 -7.40 8.47 11.48
N GLN A 117 -8.27 8.21 12.47
CA GLN A 117 -8.06 7.13 13.45
C GLN A 117 -7.92 5.77 12.76
N ARG A 118 -8.76 5.48 11.76
CA ARG A 118 -8.68 4.24 10.99
C ARG A 118 -7.39 4.15 10.17
N MET A 119 -6.91 5.27 9.63
CA MET A 119 -5.61 5.31 8.95
C MET A 119 -4.44 5.04 9.91
N LEU A 120 -4.50 5.59 11.12
CA LEU A 120 -3.52 5.34 12.18
C LEU A 120 -3.55 3.88 12.65
N LEU A 121 -4.74 3.29 12.75
CA LEU A 121 -4.89 1.88 13.11
C LEU A 121 -4.20 0.96 12.11
N HIS A 122 -4.31 1.25 10.80
CA HIS A 122 -3.59 0.47 9.79
C HIS A 122 -2.07 0.53 9.97
N LEU A 123 -1.51 1.69 10.35
CA LEU A 123 -0.08 1.81 10.65
C LEU A 123 0.27 1.03 11.92
N ALA A 124 -0.50 1.20 12.99
CA ALA A 124 -0.24 0.51 14.26
C ALA A 124 -0.25 -1.02 14.11
N LEU A 125 -1.19 -1.56 13.34
CA LEU A 125 -1.25 -3.00 13.04
C LEU A 125 -0.05 -3.47 12.21
N ALA A 126 0.44 -2.65 11.30
CA ALA A 126 1.62 -2.98 10.51
C ALA A 126 2.90 -2.94 11.37
N THR A 127 3.05 -1.91 12.21
CA THR A 127 4.16 -1.80 13.16
C THR A 127 4.18 -2.95 14.15
N SER A 128 3.02 -3.34 14.70
CA SER A 128 2.95 -4.46 15.65
C SER A 128 3.29 -5.80 14.98
N ALA A 129 2.88 -6.00 13.72
CA ALA A 129 3.27 -7.19 12.96
C ALA A 129 4.78 -7.21 12.65
N GLY A 130 5.39 -6.05 12.37
CA GLY A 130 6.83 -5.89 12.10
C GLY A 130 7.74 -6.29 13.26
N LEU A 131 7.23 -6.28 14.51
CA LEU A 131 7.98 -6.72 15.68
C LEU A 131 8.33 -8.21 15.69
N ILE A 132 7.68 -9.03 14.85
CA ILE A 132 7.94 -10.46 14.74
C ILE A 132 8.99 -10.69 13.64
N PRO A 133 10.25 -11.07 13.93
CA PRO A 133 11.25 -11.28 12.89
C PRO A 133 10.82 -12.34 11.88
N LEU A 134 11.17 -12.15 10.60
CA LEU A 134 10.84 -13.00 9.44
C LEU A 134 9.35 -13.04 9.07
N LEU A 135 8.45 -13.30 10.03
CA LEU A 135 7.01 -13.35 9.78
C LEU A 135 6.45 -11.94 9.55
N GLY A 136 6.93 -10.96 10.31
CA GLY A 136 6.53 -9.56 10.23
C GLY A 136 6.77 -8.97 8.85
N ASP A 137 7.88 -9.29 8.20
CA ASP A 137 8.19 -8.82 6.84
C ASP A 137 7.18 -9.33 5.80
N VAL A 138 6.79 -10.61 5.91
CA VAL A 138 5.78 -11.21 5.03
C VAL A 138 4.41 -10.57 5.29
N LEU A 139 4.04 -10.41 6.56
CA LEU A 139 2.80 -9.76 6.96
C LEU A 139 2.76 -8.31 6.48
N LEU A 140 3.84 -7.55 6.63
CA LEU A 140 3.96 -6.17 6.17
C LEU A 140 3.82 -6.08 4.64
N ALA A 141 4.48 -6.99 3.91
CA ALA A 141 4.42 -7.04 2.45
C ALA A 141 3.02 -7.39 1.93
N ALA A 142 2.28 -8.24 2.64
CA ALA A 142 0.89 -8.58 2.35
C ALA A 142 -0.08 -7.46 2.77
N TYR A 143 0.17 -6.85 3.93
CA TYR A 143 -0.73 -5.89 4.55
C TYR A 143 -0.69 -4.53 3.83
N LYS A 144 0.49 -4.00 3.50
CA LYS A 144 0.64 -2.74 2.73
C LYS A 144 -0.19 -1.58 3.33
N PRO A 145 0.16 -1.09 4.53
CA PRO A 145 -0.65 -0.15 5.29
C PRO A 145 -0.91 1.16 4.52
N ASN A 146 0.07 1.66 3.77
CA ASN A 146 -0.06 2.93 3.04
C ASN A 146 -1.03 2.82 1.86
N SER A 147 -1.05 1.68 1.18
CA SER A 147 -1.98 1.37 0.09
C SER A 147 -3.41 1.29 0.61
N ARG A 148 -3.63 0.71 1.80
CA ARG A 148 -4.96 0.69 2.45
C ARG A 148 -5.41 2.08 2.87
N ASN A 149 -4.50 2.90 3.38
CA ASN A 149 -4.80 4.30 3.71
C ASN A 149 -5.12 5.14 2.47
N ALA A 150 -4.43 4.91 1.36
CA ALA A 150 -4.75 5.57 0.10
C ALA A 150 -6.13 5.16 -0.42
N ALA A 151 -6.49 3.88 -0.34
CA ALA A 151 -7.81 3.38 -0.74
C ALA A 151 -8.93 3.95 0.14
N LEU A 152 -8.72 3.98 1.47
CA LEU A 152 -9.67 4.55 2.41
C LEU A 152 -9.91 6.05 2.16
N LEU A 153 -8.84 6.80 1.85
CA LEU A 153 -8.95 8.21 1.46
C LEU A 153 -9.68 8.37 0.12
N GLU A 154 -9.36 7.55 -0.88
CA GLU A 154 -10.00 7.56 -2.19
C GLU A 154 -11.52 7.38 -2.09
N GLU A 155 -11.95 6.39 -1.29
CA GLU A 155 -13.37 6.11 -1.06
C GLU A 155 -14.09 7.29 -0.39
N PHE A 156 -13.48 7.87 0.65
CA PHE A 156 -14.03 9.04 1.31
C PHE A 156 -14.16 10.24 0.36
N LEU A 157 -13.13 10.52 -0.45
CA LEU A 157 -13.13 11.63 -1.39
C LEU A 157 -14.15 11.44 -2.52
N ARG A 158 -14.33 10.19 -2.98
CA ARG A 158 -15.38 9.84 -3.95
C ARG A 158 -16.76 10.17 -3.39
N LEU A 159 -17.09 9.68 -2.19
CA LEU A 159 -18.37 9.97 -1.52
C LEU A 159 -18.58 11.47 -1.25
N ARG A 160 -17.49 12.22 -1.06
CA ARG A 160 -17.55 13.69 -0.88
C ARG A 160 -17.82 14.42 -2.19
N GLY A 161 -17.29 13.95 -3.32
CA GLY A 161 -17.49 14.55 -4.64
C GLY A 161 -18.81 14.18 -5.32
N GLU A 162 -19.50 13.15 -4.81
CA GLU A 162 -20.86 12.77 -5.22
C GLU A 162 -21.96 13.65 -4.56
N LYS A 163 -21.60 14.43 -3.53
CA LYS A 163 -22.50 15.35 -2.81
C LYS A 163 -22.39 16.76 -3.37
#